data_AF-A0A498AMH1-F1
#
_entry.id   AF-A0A498AMH1-F1
#
_cell.length_a   1.000
_cell.length_b   1.000
_cell.length_c   1.000
_cell.angle_alpha   90.00
_cell.angle_beta   90.00
_cell.angle_gamma   90.00
#
_symmetry.space_group_name_H-M   'P 1'
#
loop_
_entity.id
_entity.type
_entity.pdbx_description
1 polymer ?
#
loop_
_entity_poly.entity_id
_entity_poly.type
_entity_poly.pdbx_seq_one_letter_code
_entity_poly.pdbx_strand_id
1 'polypeptide(L)'
;MSHISFLGIPVEGDITPARRVTQRPLEELRPLLRALLDDDVVTEFGWRQYSPYFNDGDTCDFSVEGFWMRTTGDGPRVDPKDLRVGKYAEPHPSLGGSRWVSGRRGPYQGRDEARHQRAYALAVALEEGYFDNVLLDAFGDHAEVTVRREGIQVRYYVHE
;
A
#
# COMPACT_ATOMS: atom_id res chain seq x y z
N MET A 1 -6.78 -3.21 -35.29
CA MET A 1 -6.29 -4.54 -34.88
C MET A 1 -4.80 -4.43 -34.72
N SER A 2 -4.24 -4.66 -33.52
CA SER A 2 -2.78 -4.66 -33.34
C SER A 2 -2.22 -5.96 -33.94
N HIS A 3 -1.17 -5.85 -34.75
CA HIS A 3 -0.50 -7.01 -35.31
C HIS A 3 0.60 -7.45 -34.34
N ILE A 4 0.24 -8.25 -33.34
CA ILE A 4 1.23 -8.90 -32.47
C ILE A 4 1.72 -10.16 -33.17
N SER A 5 3.03 -10.39 -33.14
CA SER A 5 3.65 -11.63 -33.60
C SER A 5 4.38 -12.31 -32.45
N PHE A 6 4.10 -13.59 -32.24
CA PHE A 6 4.81 -14.44 -31.29
C PHE A 6 5.67 -15.44 -32.06
N LEU A 7 6.99 -15.29 -31.96
CA LEU A 7 7.96 -16.14 -32.68
C LEU A 7 7.75 -16.17 -34.22
N GLY A 8 7.31 -15.05 -34.81
CA GLY A 8 7.03 -14.96 -36.25
C GLY A 8 5.65 -15.48 -36.66
N ILE A 9 4.84 -15.96 -35.70
CA ILE A 9 3.47 -16.41 -35.92
C ILE A 9 2.52 -15.24 -35.61
N PRO A 10 1.58 -14.87 -36.49
CA PRO A 10 0.61 -13.81 -36.21
C PRO A 10 -0.30 -14.22 -35.06
N VAL A 11 -0.57 -13.29 -34.14
CA VAL A 11 -1.52 -13.46 -33.05
C VAL A 11 -2.80 -12.69 -33.41
N GLU A 12 -3.94 -13.39 -33.42
CA GLU A 12 -5.26 -12.85 -33.74
C GLU A 12 -6.19 -12.98 -32.52
N GLY A 13 -7.06 -11.98 -32.29
CA GLY A 13 -8.04 -11.98 -31.20
C GLY A 13 -8.07 -10.67 -30.39
N ASP A 14 -8.95 -10.62 -29.40
CA ASP A 14 -9.03 -9.53 -28.42
C ASP A 14 -7.94 -9.71 -27.35
N ILE A 15 -6.78 -9.10 -27.59
CA ILE A 15 -5.62 -9.22 -26.71
C ILE A 15 -5.64 -8.07 -25.70
N THR A 16 -5.85 -8.41 -24.42
CA THR A 16 -5.67 -7.46 -23.30
C THR A 16 -4.23 -7.59 -22.77
N PRO A 17 -3.36 -6.59 -22.99
CA PRO A 17 -2.00 -6.63 -22.46
C PRO A 17 -2.02 -6.52 -20.93
N ALA A 18 -1.28 -7.39 -20.25
CA ALA A 18 -1.11 -7.32 -18.80
C ALA A 18 -0.37 -6.02 -18.42
N ARG A 19 -0.91 -5.27 -17.45
CA ARG A 19 -0.22 -4.12 -16.86
C ARG A 19 0.81 -4.63 -15.85
N ARG A 20 2.06 -4.82 -16.29
CA ARG A 20 3.15 -5.23 -15.41
C ARG A 20 3.89 -4.01 -14.88
N VAL A 21 3.87 -3.83 -13.56
CA VAL A 21 4.71 -2.83 -12.88
C VAL A 21 6.10 -3.44 -12.67
N THR A 22 7.16 -2.67 -12.97
CA THR A 22 8.53 -3.09 -12.72
C THR A 22 8.75 -3.26 -11.22
N GLN A 23 9.07 -4.49 -10.81
CA GLN A 23 9.33 -4.84 -9.42
C GLN A 23 10.68 -4.30 -8.95
N ARG A 24 10.71 -3.79 -7.72
CA ARG A 24 11.87 -3.15 -7.08
C ARG A 24 12.43 -4.04 -5.96
N PRO A 25 13.73 -3.97 -5.68
CA PRO A 25 14.37 -4.78 -4.65
C PRO A 25 14.03 -4.28 -3.23
N LEU A 26 14.06 -5.18 -2.23
CA LEU A 26 13.72 -4.89 -0.83
C LEU A 26 14.55 -3.74 -0.24
N GLU A 27 15.79 -3.57 -0.69
CA GLU A 27 16.73 -2.52 -0.29
C GLU A 27 16.16 -1.12 -0.52
N GLU A 28 15.32 -0.94 -1.52
CA GLU A 28 14.67 0.34 -1.83
C GLU A 28 13.46 0.61 -0.93
N LEU A 29 12.84 -0.43 -0.36
CA LEU A 29 11.75 -0.31 0.62
C LEU A 29 12.28 -0.01 2.04
N ARG A 30 13.47 -0.54 2.37
CA ARG A 30 14.13 -0.37 3.67
C ARG A 30 14.18 1.08 4.19
N PRO A 31 14.63 2.10 3.44
CA PRO A 31 14.68 3.46 3.95
C PRO A 31 13.29 4.02 4.28
N LEU A 32 12.24 3.63 3.54
CA LEU A 32 10.86 4.06 3.79
C LEU A 32 10.32 3.45 5.09
N LEU A 33 10.58 2.15 5.32
CA LEU A 33 10.23 1.48 6.58
C LEU A 33 10.97 2.10 7.77
N ARG A 34 12.27 2.36 7.63
CA ARG A 34 13.10 2.97 8.68
C ARG A 34 12.66 4.38 9.02
N ALA A 35 12.25 5.16 8.03
CA ALA A 35 11.77 6.52 8.22
C ALA A 35 10.53 6.61 9.16
N LEU A 36 9.78 5.51 9.32
CA LEU A 36 8.69 5.40 10.29
C LEU A 36 9.10 4.65 11.56
N LEU A 37 9.84 3.54 11.45
CA LEU A 37 10.28 2.77 12.62
C LEU A 37 11.15 3.58 13.59
N ASP A 38 11.99 4.45 13.05
CA ASP A 38 12.94 5.25 13.81
C ASP A 38 12.31 6.57 14.34
N ASP A 39 11.05 6.87 13.98
CA ASP A 39 10.28 8.01 14.48
C ASP A 39 9.68 7.67 15.86
N ASP A 40 9.97 8.47 16.89
CA ASP A 40 9.54 8.27 18.29
C ASP A 40 8.06 8.50 18.54
N VAL A 41 7.39 9.19 17.62
CA VAL A 41 5.96 9.40 17.66
C VAL A 41 5.21 8.25 16.99
N VAL A 42 5.84 7.47 16.11
CA VAL A 42 5.20 6.32 15.46
C VAL A 42 5.30 5.09 16.36
N THR A 43 4.15 4.48 16.64
CA THR A 43 4.05 3.31 17.53
C THR A 43 3.93 2.00 16.75
N GLU A 44 3.16 2.00 15.66
CA GLU A 44 2.95 0.86 14.77
C GLU A 44 2.38 1.34 13.44
N PHE A 45 2.51 0.53 12.41
CA PHE A 45 1.86 0.74 11.11
C PHE A 45 1.62 -0.61 10.44
N GLY A 46 0.77 -0.64 9.43
CA GLY A 46 0.42 -1.89 8.78
C GLY A 46 -0.34 -1.70 7.48
N TRP A 47 -0.62 -2.83 6.82
CA TRP A 47 -1.37 -2.90 5.57
C TRP A 47 -2.01 -4.28 5.45
N ARG A 48 -2.89 -4.42 4.44
CA ARG A 48 -3.44 -5.71 4.01
C ARG A 48 -2.89 -6.02 2.62
N GLN A 49 -2.63 -7.29 2.35
CA GLN A 49 -2.24 -7.76 1.03
C GLN A 49 -3.01 -9.03 0.69
N TYR A 50 -3.64 -9.04 -0.49
CA TYR A 50 -4.42 -10.19 -0.95
C TYR A 50 -4.57 -10.22 -2.47
N SER A 51 -4.69 -11.42 -3.02
CA SER A 51 -5.26 -11.66 -4.36
C SER A 51 -6.75 -11.97 -4.22
N PRO A 52 -7.67 -11.21 -4.84
CA PRO A 52 -9.11 -11.48 -4.74
C PRO A 52 -9.47 -12.88 -5.26
N TYR A 53 -10.37 -13.58 -4.57
CA TYR A 53 -10.88 -14.89 -5.02
C TYR A 53 -11.98 -14.80 -6.09
N PHE A 54 -12.62 -13.63 -6.24
CA PHE A 54 -13.73 -13.47 -7.18
C PHE A 54 -13.20 -13.56 -8.62
N ASN A 55 -13.47 -14.70 -9.25
CA ASN A 55 -13.26 -14.91 -10.67
C ASN A 55 -14.57 -14.59 -11.40
N ASP A 56 -14.87 -13.30 -11.53
CA ASP A 56 -15.99 -12.75 -12.33
C ASP A 56 -15.61 -12.56 -13.82
N GLY A 57 -14.38 -12.98 -14.19
CA GLY A 57 -13.81 -12.81 -15.51
C GLY A 57 -12.66 -11.80 -15.56
N ASP A 58 -12.45 -11.02 -14.49
CA ASP A 58 -11.28 -10.14 -14.37
C ASP A 58 -10.03 -10.88 -13.85
N THR A 59 -8.86 -10.34 -14.15
CA THR A 59 -7.59 -10.93 -13.71
C THR A 59 -7.41 -10.70 -12.22
N CYS A 60 -7.31 -11.79 -11.44
CA CYS A 60 -6.98 -11.71 -10.02
C CYS A 60 -5.51 -11.29 -9.88
N ASP A 61 -5.27 -10.01 -9.63
CA ASP A 61 -3.95 -9.48 -9.36
C ASP A 61 -3.75 -9.31 -7.85
N PHE A 62 -2.58 -9.72 -7.36
CA PHE A 62 -2.15 -9.41 -6.01
C PHE A 62 -2.12 -7.89 -5.82
N SER A 63 -2.55 -7.42 -4.66
CA SER A 63 -2.46 -6.01 -4.32
C SER A 63 -2.23 -5.79 -2.83
N VAL A 64 -1.63 -4.65 -2.52
CA VAL A 64 -1.49 -4.12 -1.16
C VAL A 64 -2.43 -2.94 -1.02
N GLU A 65 -3.17 -2.88 0.08
CA GLU A 65 -4.09 -1.78 0.34
C GLU A 65 -4.24 -1.46 1.83
N GLY A 66 -4.80 -0.28 2.07
CA GLY A 66 -5.25 0.13 3.40
C GLY A 66 -4.07 0.34 4.33
N PHE A 67 -2.99 0.93 3.83
CA PHE A 67 -1.90 1.35 4.68
C PHE A 67 -2.42 2.25 5.81
N TRP A 68 -2.02 1.95 7.04
CA TRP A 68 -2.41 2.67 8.24
C TRP A 68 -1.21 2.87 9.16
N MET A 69 -1.22 3.91 9.98
CA MET A 69 -0.15 4.22 10.92
C MET A 69 -0.72 4.76 12.23
N ARG A 70 -0.23 4.29 13.37
CA ARG A 70 -0.60 4.82 14.68
C ARG A 70 0.53 5.63 15.29
N THR A 71 0.19 6.80 15.79
CA THR A 71 1.10 7.66 16.56
C THR A 71 0.81 7.62 18.06
N THR A 72 1.71 8.16 18.87
CA THR A 72 1.51 8.39 20.31
C THR A 72 0.34 9.35 20.62
N GLY A 73 -0.11 10.13 19.63
CA GLY A 73 -1.29 10.99 19.74
C GLY A 73 -2.61 10.25 19.53
N ASP A 74 -2.59 9.00 19.07
CA ASP A 74 -3.77 8.19 18.81
C ASP A 74 -4.10 7.30 20.00
N GLY A 75 -5.39 7.16 20.32
CA GLY A 75 -5.82 6.23 21.36
C GLY A 75 -5.55 4.77 20.96
N PRO A 76 -5.28 3.86 21.90
CA PRO A 76 -4.98 2.45 21.61
C PRO A 76 -6.17 1.66 21.05
N ARG A 77 -7.38 2.24 21.07
CA ARG A 77 -8.62 1.63 20.57
C ARG A 77 -9.11 2.22 19.24
N VAL A 78 -8.38 3.16 18.66
CA VAL A 78 -8.73 3.70 17.34
C VAL A 78 -8.51 2.60 16.30
N ASP A 79 -9.54 2.34 15.51
CA ASP A 79 -9.55 1.31 14.47
C ASP A 79 -8.52 1.66 13.38
N PRO A 80 -7.69 0.72 12.90
CA PRO A 80 -6.75 0.95 11.80
C PRO A 80 -7.35 1.64 10.57
N LYS A 81 -8.65 1.41 10.27
CA LYS A 81 -9.31 2.07 9.14
C LYS A 81 -9.41 3.59 9.29
N ASP A 82 -9.46 4.09 10.54
CA ASP A 82 -9.52 5.51 10.86
C ASP A 82 -8.12 6.14 10.94
N LEU A 83 -7.08 5.31 10.81
CA LEU A 83 -5.66 5.67 10.84
C LEU A 83 -4.99 5.50 9.48
N ARG A 84 -5.78 5.45 8.40
CA ARG A 84 -5.27 5.28 7.04
C ARG A 84 -4.44 6.49 6.62
N VAL A 85 -3.37 6.21 5.89
CA VAL A 85 -2.58 7.22 5.19
C VAL A 85 -2.44 6.75 3.76
N GLY A 86 -2.83 7.57 2.80
CA GLY A 86 -2.79 7.17 1.39
C GLY A 86 -3.39 8.23 0.49
N LYS A 87 -3.38 7.95 -0.82
CA LYS A 87 -3.86 8.88 -1.84
C LYS A 87 -5.30 9.29 -1.59
N TYR A 88 -6.18 8.36 -1.25
CA TYR A 88 -7.62 8.63 -1.08
C TYR A 88 -8.06 8.62 0.39
N ALA A 89 -7.12 8.68 1.33
CA ALA A 89 -7.42 8.70 2.75
C ALA A 89 -7.92 10.08 3.19
N GLU A 90 -8.86 10.08 4.14
CA GLU A 90 -9.19 11.29 4.88
C GLU A 90 -7.99 11.75 5.74
N PRO A 91 -7.94 13.03 6.15
CA PRO A 91 -6.90 13.50 7.06
C PRO A 91 -6.85 12.66 8.32
N HIS A 92 -5.66 12.16 8.62
CA HIS A 92 -5.42 11.30 9.77
C HIS A 92 -5.66 12.08 11.08
N PRO A 93 -6.25 11.47 12.13
CA PRO A 93 -6.64 12.19 13.36
C PRO A 93 -5.50 12.96 14.06
N SER A 94 -4.37 12.29 14.30
CA SER A 94 -3.19 12.90 14.96
C SER A 94 -2.18 13.53 13.99
N LEU A 95 -2.04 12.98 12.78
CA LEU A 95 -1.04 13.35 11.79
C LEU A 95 -1.53 14.41 10.80
N GLY A 96 -2.84 14.60 10.66
CA GLY A 96 -3.43 15.45 9.64
C GLY A 96 -3.32 14.85 8.23
N GLY A 97 -3.52 15.68 7.21
CA GLY A 97 -3.47 15.27 5.81
C GLY A 97 -4.02 16.31 4.85
N SER A 98 -4.04 15.97 3.57
CA SER A 98 -4.67 16.79 2.53
C SER A 98 -5.99 16.15 2.11
N ARG A 99 -7.04 16.95 1.93
CA ARG A 99 -8.30 16.46 1.32
C ARG A 99 -8.25 16.56 -0.19
N TRP A 100 -8.85 15.60 -0.88
CA TRP A 100 -9.15 15.71 -2.31
C TRP A 100 -10.46 16.46 -2.50
N VAL A 101 -10.41 17.56 -3.24
CA VAL A 101 -11.58 18.36 -3.59
C VAL A 101 -11.58 18.57 -5.10
N SER A 102 -12.63 18.13 -5.78
CA SER A 102 -12.83 18.32 -7.23
C SER A 102 -11.63 17.87 -8.08
N GLY A 103 -11.07 16.70 -7.78
CA GLY A 103 -9.94 16.12 -8.53
C GLY A 103 -8.58 16.74 -8.27
N ARG A 104 -8.46 17.62 -7.26
CA ARG A 104 -7.17 18.21 -6.84
C ARG A 104 -6.92 17.93 -5.36
N ARG A 105 -5.65 17.69 -5.03
CA ARG A 105 -5.19 17.61 -3.64
C ARG A 105 -5.12 19.02 -3.07
N GLY A 106 -5.88 19.26 -1.99
CA GLY A 106 -5.84 20.51 -1.25
C GLY A 106 -4.54 20.68 -0.44
N PRO A 107 -4.36 21.85 0.20
CA PRO A 107 -3.22 22.05 1.09
C PRO A 107 -3.24 21.06 2.24
N TYR A 108 -2.05 20.72 2.74
CA TYR A 108 -1.92 19.91 3.95
C TYR A 108 -2.50 20.64 5.16
N GLN A 109 -3.19 19.91 6.02
CA GLN A 109 -3.74 20.38 7.29
C GLN A 109 -3.27 19.44 8.40
N GLY A 110 -2.50 19.95 9.35
CA GLY A 110 -1.96 19.15 10.45
C GLY A 110 -0.73 19.81 11.06
N ARG A 111 -0.21 19.20 12.12
CA ARG A 111 0.94 19.75 12.86
C ARG A 111 2.29 19.23 12.35
N ASP A 112 2.31 18.14 11.57
CA ASP A 112 3.54 17.48 11.17
C ASP A 112 3.48 16.96 9.73
N GLU A 113 3.61 17.89 8.80
CA GLU A 113 3.61 17.58 7.37
C GLU A 113 4.76 16.64 6.99
N ALA A 114 5.92 16.78 7.62
CA ALA A 114 7.08 15.97 7.33
C ALA A 114 6.83 14.48 7.67
N ARG A 115 6.23 14.19 8.83
CA ARG A 115 5.85 12.82 9.20
C ARG A 115 4.77 12.29 8.26
N HIS A 116 3.79 13.12 7.92
CA HIS A 116 2.76 12.74 6.95
C HIS A 116 3.38 12.36 5.60
N GLN A 117 4.34 13.14 5.11
CA GLN A 117 5.03 12.87 3.84
C GLN A 117 5.82 11.55 3.88
N ARG A 118 6.48 11.22 5.00
CA ARG A 118 7.15 9.91 5.18
C ARG A 118 6.15 8.75 5.13
N ALA A 119 5.04 8.86 5.87
CA ALA A 119 4.01 7.84 5.91
C ALA A 119 3.35 7.66 4.54
N TYR A 120 3.03 8.78 3.87
CA TYR A 120 2.47 8.79 2.52
C TYR A 120 3.43 8.18 1.48
N ALA A 121 4.74 8.42 1.59
CA ALA A 121 5.74 7.83 0.70
C ALA A 121 5.79 6.31 0.84
N LEU A 122 5.71 5.77 2.07
CA LEU A 122 5.62 4.33 2.28
C LEU A 122 4.28 3.77 1.76
N ALA A 123 3.16 4.43 2.05
CA ALA A 123 1.85 4.01 1.55
C ALA A 123 1.84 3.87 0.01
N VAL A 124 2.30 4.90 -0.70
CA VAL A 124 2.38 4.89 -2.16
C VAL A 124 3.34 3.81 -2.68
N ALA A 125 4.49 3.63 -2.02
CA ALA A 125 5.44 2.58 -2.41
C ALA A 125 4.79 1.19 -2.33
N LEU A 126 4.04 0.91 -1.26
CA LEU A 126 3.37 -0.37 -1.05
C LEU A 126 2.18 -0.56 -2.01
N GLU A 127 1.32 0.44 -2.15
CA GLU A 127 0.03 0.31 -2.85
C GLU A 127 0.13 0.44 -4.40
N GLU A 128 1.23 0.95 -4.96
CA GLU A 128 1.41 1.07 -6.42
C GLU A 128 1.99 -0.20 -7.08
N GLY A 129 2.17 -1.28 -6.32
CA GLY A 129 2.57 -2.59 -6.85
C GLY A 129 4.06 -2.75 -7.16
N TYR A 130 4.90 -1.78 -6.79
CA TYR A 130 6.34 -1.83 -7.09
C TYR A 130 7.11 -2.88 -6.29
N PHE A 131 6.54 -3.37 -5.18
CA PHE A 131 7.22 -4.26 -4.23
C PHE A 131 6.46 -5.58 -4.01
N ASP A 132 5.50 -5.92 -4.88
CA ASP A 132 4.62 -7.07 -4.70
C ASP A 132 5.39 -8.37 -4.52
N ASN A 133 6.42 -8.61 -5.34
CA ASN A 133 7.22 -9.83 -5.22
C ASN A 133 7.89 -9.96 -3.85
N VAL A 134 8.52 -8.89 -3.36
CA VAL A 134 9.24 -8.97 -2.07
C VAL A 134 8.27 -9.05 -0.89
N LEU A 135 7.06 -8.50 -1.02
CA LEU A 135 6.02 -8.57 0.01
C LEU A 135 5.34 -9.95 0.03
N LEU A 136 5.11 -10.55 -1.13
CA LEU A 136 4.63 -11.93 -1.25
C LEU A 136 5.65 -12.92 -0.69
N ASP A 137 6.92 -12.77 -1.05
CA ASP A 137 7.99 -13.64 -0.55
C ASP A 137 8.15 -13.53 0.98
N ALA A 138 7.92 -12.35 1.56
CA ALA A 138 8.08 -12.10 2.99
C ALA A 138 6.86 -12.47 3.83
N PHE A 139 5.65 -12.17 3.35
CA PHE A 139 4.42 -12.20 4.15
C PHE A 139 3.32 -13.10 3.59
N GLY A 140 3.52 -13.65 2.38
CA GLY A 140 2.54 -14.49 1.70
C GLY A 140 1.35 -13.71 1.16
N ASP A 141 0.36 -14.45 0.67
CA ASP A 141 -0.92 -13.89 0.24
C ASP A 141 -1.93 -13.92 1.40
N HIS A 142 -3.00 -13.12 1.32
CA HIS A 142 -4.05 -13.05 2.33
C HIS A 142 -3.50 -12.72 3.72
N ALA A 143 -2.77 -11.61 3.81
CA ALA A 143 -2.06 -11.21 5.02
C ALA A 143 -2.46 -9.80 5.47
N GLU A 144 -2.69 -9.65 6.76
CA GLU A 144 -2.65 -8.38 7.47
C GLU A 144 -1.29 -8.29 8.18
N VAL A 145 -0.49 -7.31 7.77
CA VAL A 145 0.87 -7.09 8.30
C VAL A 145 0.83 -5.91 9.25
N THR A 146 1.39 -6.09 10.45
CA THR A 146 1.59 -5.04 11.44
C THR A 146 3.06 -4.97 11.84
N VAL A 147 3.66 -3.80 11.68
CA VAL A 147 5.07 -3.53 11.96
C VAL A 147 5.20 -2.69 13.23
N ARG A 148 6.08 -3.13 14.13
CA ARG A 148 6.47 -2.43 15.37
C ARG A 148 7.99 -2.43 15.48
N ARG A 149 8.53 -1.66 16.43
CA ARG A 149 9.98 -1.62 16.68
C ARG A 149 10.53 -2.98 17.12
N GLU A 150 9.72 -3.76 17.82
CA GLU A 150 10.08 -5.05 18.38
C GLU A 150 9.95 -6.19 17.36
N GLY A 151 9.24 -5.98 16.25
CA GLY A 151 9.05 -6.99 15.22
C GLY A 151 7.84 -6.77 14.33
N ILE A 152 7.60 -7.76 13.46
CA ILE A 152 6.50 -7.76 12.50
C ILE A 152 5.54 -8.90 12.86
N GLN A 153 4.26 -8.60 12.94
CA GLN A 153 3.18 -9.56 13.12
C GLN A 153 2.44 -9.73 11.79
N VAL A 154 2.19 -10.98 11.38
CA VAL A 154 1.38 -11.32 10.22
C VAL A 154 0.17 -12.12 10.70
N ARG A 155 -1.02 -11.75 10.23
CA ARG A 155 -2.27 -12.49 10.46
C ARG A 155 -2.90 -12.82 9.12
N TYR A 156 -3.60 -13.95 9.07
CA TYR A 156 -4.37 -14.31 7.89
C TYR A 156 -5.56 -13.35 7.70
N TYR A 157 -5.78 -12.87 6.48
CA TYR A 157 -6.83 -11.92 6.09
C TYR A 157 -7.63 -12.47 4.91
N VAL A 158 -8.94 -12.64 5.09
CA VAL A 158 -9.87 -12.93 4.00
C VAL A 158 -10.71 -11.69 3.77
N HIS A 159 -10.84 -11.28 2.52
CA HIS A 159 -11.80 -10.26 2.14
C HIS A 159 -13.19 -10.91 2.15
N GLU A 160 -14.04 -10.50 3.09
CA GLU A 160 -15.48 -10.81 3.04
C GLU A 160 -16.17 -10.07 1.89
#